data_AF-A0A8X6HU86-F1
#
_entry.id   AF-A0A8X6HU86-F1
#
_cell.length_a   1.000
_cell.length_b   1.000
_cell.length_c   1.000
_cell.angle_alpha   90.00
_cell.angle_beta   90.00
_cell.angle_gamma   90.00
#
_symmetry.space_group_name_H-M   'P 1'
#
loop_
_entity.id
_entity.type
_entity.pdbx_description
1 polymer ?
#
loop_
_entity_poly.entity_id
_entity_poly.type
_entity_poly.pdbx_seq_one_letter_code
_entity_poly.pdbx_strand_id
1 'polypeptide(L)'
;MAVIYGLEHLNYYTYGRIVTVQTDHKPILGLSKKPHDTISLRLQRMLLRLNKYNIQLEYGPGKNLVIAYALSRAQSTTDKFDEVLGQEATVRINLLTQASPTKWKEIAKMTTDDPEMQDVLFHINNGWPEKRKTKIAA
;
A
#
# COMPACT_ATOMS: atom_id res chain seq x y z
N MET A 1 -11.58 8.82 7.08
CA MET A 1 -10.68 8.32 6.02
C MET A 1 -9.37 7.74 6.58
N ALA A 2 -8.89 8.21 7.74
CA ALA A 2 -7.67 7.69 8.37
C ALA A 2 -7.67 6.16 8.61
N VAL A 3 -8.81 5.55 8.97
CA VAL A 3 -8.91 4.10 9.17
C VAL A 3 -8.56 3.31 7.91
N ILE A 4 -9.17 3.66 6.77
CA ILE A 4 -8.93 2.99 5.48
C ILE A 4 -7.48 3.18 5.07
N TYR A 5 -6.96 4.39 5.19
CA TYR A 5 -5.57 4.70 4.89
C TYR A 5 -4.61 3.86 5.73
N GLY A 6 -4.82 3.77 7.05
CA GLY A 6 -3.97 2.96 7.93
C GLY A 6 -4.02 1.47 7.59
N LEU A 7 -5.20 0.94 7.27
CA LEU A 7 -5.36 -0.47 6.88
C LEU A 7 -4.65 -0.79 5.57
N GLU A 8 -4.75 0.08 4.57
CA GLU A 8 -4.10 -0.10 3.27
C GLU A 8 -2.59 0.13 3.33
N HIS A 9 -2.15 1.14 4.07
CA HIS A 9 -0.73 1.42 4.27
C HIS A 9 -0.03 0.25 4.99
N LEU A 10 -0.73 -0.38 5.94
CA LEU A 10 -0.27 -1.55 6.66
C LEU A 10 -0.82 -2.86 6.08
N ASN A 11 -1.22 -2.90 4.80
CA ASN A 11 -1.90 -4.05 4.19
C ASN A 11 -1.15 -5.37 4.39
N TYR A 12 0.19 -5.35 4.39
CA TYR A 12 1.00 -6.54 4.66
C TYR A 12 0.74 -7.15 6.05
N TYR A 13 0.42 -6.33 7.05
CA TYR A 13 0.16 -6.74 8.42
C TYR A 13 -1.32 -6.96 8.73
N THR A 14 -2.21 -6.26 8.02
CA THR A 14 -3.65 -6.24 8.30
C THR A 14 -4.45 -7.21 7.43
N TYR A 15 -3.97 -7.52 6.22
CA TYR A 15 -4.69 -8.38 5.30
C TYR A 15 -4.73 -9.83 5.80
N GLY A 16 -5.93 -10.43 5.78
CA GLY A 16 -6.15 -11.81 6.22
C GLY A 16 -6.10 -12.04 7.73
N ARG A 17 -5.92 -11.01 8.56
CA ARG A 17 -5.90 -11.09 10.03
C ARG A 17 -7.09 -10.36 10.65
N ILE A 18 -7.47 -10.79 11.85
CA ILE A 18 -8.44 -10.06 12.68
C ILE A 18 -7.71 -8.85 13.28
N VAL A 19 -8.18 -7.65 12.96
CA VAL A 19 -7.56 -6.40 13.42
C VAL A 19 -8.60 -5.55 14.15
N THR A 20 -8.31 -5.19 15.40
CA THR A 20 -9.12 -4.22 16.13
C THR A 20 -8.65 -2.81 15.81
N VAL A 21 -9.57 -1.97 15.34
CA VAL A 21 -9.31 -0.57 15.01
C VAL A 21 -10.11 0.33 15.94
N GLN A 22 -9.39 1.12 16.74
CA GLN A 22 -9.99 2.14 17.60
C GLN A 22 -10.11 3.47 16.85
N THR A 23 -11.30 4.07 16.87
CA THR A 23 -11.58 5.36 16.22
C THR A 23 -12.49 6.23 17.07
N ASP A 24 -12.25 7.52 17.05
CA ASP A 24 -13.13 8.55 17.64
C ASP A 24 -14.33 8.88 16.74
N HIS A 25 -14.42 8.28 15.55
CA HIS A 25 -15.44 8.62 14.56
C HIS A 25 -16.67 7.71 14.63
N LYS A 26 -17.58 7.98 15.58
CA LYS A 26 -18.86 7.25 15.78
C LYS A 26 -19.65 6.92 14.50
N PRO A 27 -19.78 7.82 13.51
CA PRO A 27 -20.57 7.52 12.32
C PRO A 27 -20.08 6.31 11.52
N ILE A 28 -18.79 5.94 11.61
CA ILE A 28 -18.25 4.80 10.86
C ILE A 28 -18.65 3.46 11.49
N LEU A 29 -18.80 3.41 12.83
CA LEU A 29 -19.23 2.21 13.56
C LEU A 29 -20.64 1.78 13.16
N GLY A 30 -21.53 2.75 12.90
CA GLY A 30 -22.92 2.50 12.50
C GLY A 30 -23.10 2.29 10.99
N LEU A 31 -22.05 2.50 10.18
CA LEU A 31 -22.18 2.55 8.73
C LEU A 31 -22.51 1.18 8.12
N SER A 32 -21.99 0.10 8.71
CA SER A 32 -22.28 -1.27 8.28
C SER A 32 -23.72 -1.72 8.51
N LYS A 33 -24.48 -1.04 9.39
CA LYS A 33 -25.86 -1.40 9.73
C LYS A 33 -26.91 -0.64 8.92
N LYS A 34 -26.49 0.34 8.11
CA LYS A 34 -27.40 1.15 7.30
C LYS A 34 -27.68 0.45 5.95
N PRO A 35 -28.91 0.50 5.45
CA PRO A 35 -29.22 -0.01 4.12
C PRO A 35 -28.48 0.80 3.05
N HIS A 36 -27.89 0.10 2.08
CA HIS A 36 -26.99 0.69 1.07
C HIS A 36 -27.64 1.85 0.30
N ASP A 37 -28.94 1.78 0.04
CA ASP A 37 -29.71 2.79 -0.72
C ASP A 37 -29.80 4.15 0.00
N THR A 38 -29.54 4.17 1.31
CA THR A 38 -29.56 5.40 2.13
C THR A 38 -28.18 6.01 2.33
N ILE A 39 -27.13 5.35 1.83
CA ILE A 39 -25.74 5.72 2.04
C ILE A 39 -25.22 6.43 0.77
N SER A 40 -24.51 7.54 0.94
CA SER A 40 -23.88 8.23 -0.20
C SER A 40 -22.87 7.33 -0.93
N LEU A 41 -22.73 7.52 -2.24
CA LEU A 41 -21.81 6.72 -3.07
C LEU A 41 -20.37 6.72 -2.53
N ARG A 42 -19.93 7.84 -1.93
CA ARG A 42 -18.62 7.95 -1.26
C ARG A 42 -18.50 6.98 -0.09
N LEU A 43 -19.52 6.91 0.75
CA LEU A 43 -19.54 6.03 1.93
C LEU A 43 -19.70 4.55 1.53
N GLN A 44 -20.44 4.26 0.46
CA GLN A 44 -20.50 2.90 -0.12
C GLN A 44 -19.12 2.43 -0.59
N ARG A 45 -18.37 3.28 -1.31
CA ARG A 45 -16.98 2.96 -1.73
C ARG A 45 -16.06 2.74 -0.53
N MET A 46 -16.23 3.52 0.54
CA MET A 46 -15.48 3.33 1.78
C MET A 46 -15.78 1.96 2.41
N LEU A 47 -17.06 1.56 2.48
CA LEU A 47 -17.46 0.25 3.01
C LEU A 47 -16.85 -0.89 2.18
N LEU A 48 -16.88 -0.80 0.85
CA LEU A 48 -16.29 -1.81 -0.03
C LEU A 48 -14.78 -1.99 0.25
N ARG A 49 -14.05 -0.90 0.46
CA ARG A 49 -12.62 -0.96 0.81
C ARG A 49 -12.38 -1.56 2.19
N LEU A 50 -13.23 -1.24 3.16
CA LEU A 50 -13.16 -1.81 4.51
C LEU A 50 -13.48 -3.31 4.52
N ASN A 51 -14.43 -3.76 3.70
CA ASN A 51 -14.84 -5.17 3.60
C ASN A 51 -13.71 -6.11 3.12
N LYS A 52 -12.63 -5.58 2.56
CA LYS A 52 -11.42 -6.35 2.23
C LYS A 52 -10.71 -6.89 3.48
N TYR A 53 -10.91 -6.27 4.64
CA TYR A 53 -10.21 -6.58 5.88
C TYR A 53 -11.17 -7.15 6.94
N ASN A 54 -10.67 -8.05 7.78
CA ASN A 54 -11.42 -8.57 8.90
C ASN A 54 -11.24 -7.66 10.13
N ILE A 55 -12.00 -6.57 10.18
CA ILE A 55 -11.82 -5.51 11.18
C ILE A 55 -12.90 -5.49 12.26
N GLN A 56 -12.49 -5.27 13.50
CA GLN A 56 -13.37 -4.96 14.62
C GLN A 56 -13.24 -3.47 14.96
N LEU A 57 -14.29 -2.70 14.69
CA LEU A 57 -14.29 -1.25 14.96
C LEU A 57 -14.77 -0.96 16.38
N GLU A 58 -13.92 -0.29 17.15
CA GLU A 58 -14.22 0.14 18.52
C GLU A 58 -14.20 1.67 18.62
N TYR A 59 -15.14 2.21 19.40
CA TYR A 59 -15.16 3.64 19.67
C TYR A 59 -14.23 3.95 20.84
N GLY A 60 -13.23 4.80 20.58
CA GLY A 60 -12.38 5.39 21.61
C GLY A 60 -12.61 6.90 21.68
N PRO A 61 -12.86 7.50 22.85
CA PRO A 61 -12.93 8.96 22.94
C PRO A 61 -11.59 9.55 22.53
N GLY A 62 -11.60 10.64 21.73
CA GLY A 62 -10.38 11.24 21.18
C GLY A 62 -9.34 11.63 22.24
N LYS A 63 -9.77 11.90 23.48
CA LYS A 63 -8.89 12.15 24.63
C LYS A 63 -7.97 10.96 24.96
N ASN A 64 -8.39 9.74 24.66
CA ASN A 64 -7.60 8.52 24.90
C ASN A 64 -6.74 8.16 23.68
N LEU A 65 -7.03 8.72 22.50
CA LEU A 65 -6.29 8.50 21.26
C LEU A 65 -5.19 9.54 21.06
N VAL A 66 -4.45 9.87 22.12
CA VAL A 66 -3.46 10.97 22.14
C VAL A 66 -2.38 10.78 21.06
N ILE A 67 -1.89 9.56 20.89
CA ILE A 67 -0.83 9.24 19.90
C ILE A 67 -1.37 9.46 18.47
N ALA A 68 -2.52 8.88 18.14
CA ALA A 68 -3.12 9.03 16.82
C ALA A 68 -3.47 10.50 16.52
N TYR A 69 -3.99 11.22 17.51
CA TYR A 69 -4.29 12.63 17.41
C TYR A 69 -3.02 13.49 17.22
N ALA A 70 -1.96 13.24 17.99
CA ALA A 70 -0.68 13.92 17.84
C ALA A 70 -0.06 13.68 16.45
N LEU A 71 -0.02 12.42 16.00
CA LEU A 71 0.53 12.06 14.69
C LEU A 71 -0.28 12.65 13.53
N SER A 72 -1.61 12.67 13.64
CA SER A 72 -2.46 13.30 12.60
C SER A 72 -2.32 14.82 12.52
N ARG A 73 -1.86 15.47 13.60
CA ARG A 73 -1.60 16.92 13.66
C ARG A 73 -0.13 17.27 13.41
N ALA A 74 0.78 16.33 13.55
CA ALA A 74 2.18 16.46 13.20
C ALA A 74 2.31 16.46 11.67
N GLN A 75 1.92 17.55 11.04
CA GLN A 75 2.20 17.78 9.63
C GLN A 75 3.69 18.09 9.50
N SER A 76 4.43 17.22 8.80
CA SER A 76 5.80 17.52 8.37
C SER A 76 5.76 18.80 7.53
N THR A 77 6.41 19.86 8.01
CA THR A 77 6.65 21.08 7.21
C THR A 77 7.74 20.86 6.16
N THR A 78 8.43 19.73 6.23
CA THR A 78 9.46 19.30 5.29
C THR A 78 8.88 18.34 4.27
N ASP A 79 8.84 18.86 3.06
CA ASP A 79 8.72 18.20 1.77
C ASP A 79 7.39 17.50 1.43
N LYS A 80 6.94 17.88 0.23
CA LYS A 80 5.91 17.24 -0.56
C LYS A 80 6.11 15.72 -0.45
N PHE A 81 5.27 15.07 0.34
CA PHE A 81 4.96 13.68 0.05
C PHE A 81 4.28 13.74 -1.31
N ASP A 82 5.08 13.51 -2.36
CA ASP A 82 4.60 13.38 -3.71
C ASP A 82 3.36 12.50 -3.67
N GLU A 83 2.38 12.93 -4.44
CA GLU A 83 1.08 12.33 -4.64
C GLU A 83 1.21 10.97 -5.36
N VAL A 84 2.03 10.06 -4.84
CA VAL A 84 2.23 8.69 -5.34
C VAL A 84 1.13 7.75 -4.84
N LEU A 85 0.08 8.28 -4.22
CA LEU A 85 -1.19 7.54 -4.06
C LEU A 85 -2.03 7.52 -5.35
N GLY A 86 -1.61 8.23 -6.41
CA GLY A 86 -2.25 8.25 -7.72
C GLY A 86 -1.62 7.34 -8.78
N GLN A 87 -0.36 6.94 -8.63
CA GLN A 87 0.22 5.89 -9.46
C GLN A 87 0.32 4.61 -8.65
N GLU A 88 -0.54 3.67 -9.00
CA GLU A 88 -0.24 2.25 -8.94
C GLU A 88 1.01 1.93 -9.78
N ALA A 89 2.18 2.50 -9.44
CA ALA A 89 3.41 1.74 -9.50
C ALA A 89 3.35 0.75 -8.33
N THR A 90 2.37 -0.14 -8.41
CA THR A 90 2.59 -1.49 -7.97
C THR A 90 3.88 -1.90 -8.66
N VAL A 91 5.00 -1.78 -7.94
CA VAL A 91 5.99 -2.84 -8.00
C VAL A 91 5.27 -4.04 -7.38
N ARG A 92 4.29 -4.56 -8.15
CA ARG A 92 4.02 -5.96 -8.26
C ARG A 92 5.38 -6.48 -8.67
N ILE A 93 6.19 -6.79 -7.66
CA ILE A 93 6.79 -8.10 -7.60
C ILE A 93 5.59 -9.02 -7.74
N ASN A 94 5.11 -9.19 -8.98
CA ASN A 94 4.18 -10.23 -9.32
C ASN A 94 4.90 -11.42 -8.73
N LEU A 95 4.21 -12.09 -7.81
CA LEU A 95 4.58 -13.39 -7.32
C LEU A 95 4.76 -14.24 -8.59
N LEU A 96 5.97 -14.22 -9.17
CA LEU A 96 6.28 -14.92 -10.42
C LEU A 96 6.08 -16.42 -10.23
N THR A 97 5.89 -16.86 -8.99
CA THR A 97 5.47 -18.17 -8.52
C THR A 97 4.26 -18.76 -9.22
N GLN A 98 3.48 -18.01 -10.02
CA GLN A 98 2.37 -18.54 -10.82
C GLN A 98 2.64 -18.63 -12.34
N ALA A 99 3.87 -18.39 -12.82
CA ALA A 99 4.19 -18.60 -14.23
C ALA A 99 4.34 -20.09 -14.56
N SER A 100 3.86 -20.51 -15.74
CA SER A 100 4.02 -21.89 -16.21
C SER A 100 5.50 -22.20 -16.49
N PRO A 101 5.93 -23.48 -16.46
CA PRO A 101 7.32 -23.86 -16.73
C PRO A 101 7.84 -23.38 -18.10
N THR A 102 6.97 -23.28 -19.10
CA THR A 102 7.32 -22.76 -20.43
C THR A 102 7.55 -21.25 -20.41
N LYS A 103 6.71 -20.50 -19.69
CA LYS A 103 6.87 -19.05 -19.54
C LYS A 103 8.14 -18.70 -18.75
N TRP A 104 8.50 -19.51 -17.77
CA TRP A 104 9.77 -19.37 -17.05
C TRP A 104 11.00 -19.52 -17.95
N LYS A 105 10.99 -20.50 -18.87
CA LYS A 105 12.08 -20.65 -19.84
C LYS A 105 12.19 -19.46 -20.79
N GLU A 106 11.05 -18.92 -21.22
CA GLU A 106 10.99 -17.74 -22.08
C GLU A 106 11.52 -16.50 -21.36
N ILE A 107 11.09 -16.26 -20.13
CA ILE A 107 11.58 -15.16 -19.29
C ILE A 107 13.09 -15.31 -19.06
N ALA A 108 13.57 -16.50 -18.69
CA ALA A 108 14.99 -16.74 -18.48
C ALA A 108 15.82 -16.43 -19.73
N LYS A 109 15.32 -16.81 -20.92
CA LYS A 109 15.98 -16.50 -22.19
C LYS A 109 16.01 -14.98 -22.43
N MET A 110 14.87 -14.30 -22.32
CA MET A 110 14.78 -12.85 -22.50
C MET A 110 15.65 -12.08 -21.50
N THR A 111 15.71 -12.51 -20.24
CA THR A 111 16.60 -11.94 -19.22
C THR A 111 18.08 -12.18 -19.53
N THR A 112 18.42 -13.30 -20.18
CA THR A 112 19.80 -13.57 -20.59
C THR A 112 20.22 -12.66 -21.75
N ASP A 113 19.31 -12.44 -22.71
CA ASP A 113 19.57 -11.63 -23.90
C ASP A 113 19.52 -10.11 -23.63
N ASP A 114 18.96 -9.68 -22.50
CA ASP A 114 18.81 -8.26 -22.13
C ASP A 114 20.12 -7.65 -21.58
N PRO A 115 20.70 -6.65 -22.26
CA PRO A 115 21.96 -6.02 -21.84
C PRO A 115 21.86 -5.27 -20.51
N GLU A 116 20.70 -4.71 -20.14
CA GLU A 116 20.53 -4.05 -18.84
C GLU A 116 20.50 -5.07 -17.71
N MET A 117 19.87 -6.23 -17.93
CA MET A 117 19.86 -7.32 -16.96
C MET A 117 21.24 -7.95 -16.76
N GLN A 118 22.06 -8.04 -17.82
CA GLN A 118 23.45 -8.47 -17.69
C GLN A 118 24.30 -7.48 -16.87
N ASP A 119 24.08 -6.17 -17.04
CA ASP A 119 24.75 -5.14 -16.25
C ASP A 119 24.36 -5.25 -14.76
N VAL A 120 23.07 -5.47 -14.47
CA VAL A 120 22.59 -5.74 -13.11
C VAL A 120 23.22 -7.02 -12.54
N LEU A 121 23.28 -8.12 -13.30
CA LEU A 121 23.92 -9.37 -12.86
C LEU A 121 25.41 -9.17 -12.55
N PHE A 122 26.13 -8.40 -13.38
CA PHE A 122 27.51 -8.04 -13.14
C PHE A 122 27.67 -7.29 -11.81
N HIS A 123 26.81 -6.30 -11.54
CA HIS A 123 26.86 -5.53 -10.30
C HIS A 123 26.43 -6.32 -9.05
N ILE A 124 25.54 -7.31 -9.19
CA ILE A 124 25.19 -8.22 -8.09
C ILE A 124 26.41 -9.04 -7.67
N ASN A 125 27.20 -9.53 -8.63
CA ASN A 125 28.36 -10.39 -8.34
C ASN A 125 29.61 -9.60 -7.94
N ASN A 126 29.82 -8.41 -8.52
CA ASN A 126 31.06 -7.64 -8.35
C ASN A 126 30.90 -6.39 -7.47
N GLY A 127 29.68 -6.11 -7.00
CA GLY A 127 29.35 -4.94 -6.21
C GLY A 127 28.83 -3.77 -7.05
N TRP A 128 28.05 -2.92 -6.38
CA TRP A 128 27.48 -1.71 -6.97
C TRP A 128 28.47 -0.55 -6.89
N PRO A 129 28.52 0.34 -7.89
CA PRO A 129 29.36 1.52 -7.85
C PRO A 129 28.87 2.49 -6.76
N GLU A 130 29.80 3.06 -5.98
CA GLU A 130 29.47 3.97 -4.87
C GLU A 130 28.80 5.28 -5.32
N LYS A 131 28.97 5.67 -6.60
CA LYS A 131 28.41 6.89 -7.16
C LYS A 131 27.51 6.57 -8.34
N ARG A 132 26.25 6.97 -8.21
CA ARG A 132 25.25 6.85 -9.28
C ARG A 132 25.61 7.81 -10.41
N LYS A 133 26.04 7.29 -11.55
CA LYS A 133 26.15 8.08 -12.78
C LYS A 133 24.75 8.18 -13.38
N THR A 134 24.06 9.29 -13.15
CA THR A 134 22.82 9.61 -13.86
C THR A 134 23.14 9.78 -15.34
N LYS A 135 22.67 8.85 -16.19
CA LYS A 135 22.56 9.11 -17.62
C LYS A 135 21.46 10.17 -17.79
N ILE A 136 21.85 11.44 -17.86
CA ILE A 136 20.99 12.50 -18.38
C ILE A 136 20.98 12.28 -19.89
N ALA A 137 19.88 11.74 -20.43
CA ALA A 137 19.66 11.70 -21.85
C ALA A 137 19.40 13.13 -22.35
N ALA A 138 20.18 13.55 -23.35
CA ALA A 138 19.94 14.74 -24.15
C ALA A 138 19.15 14.35 -25.40
#